data_AF-A0A699YPE6-F1
#
_entry.id   AF-A0A699YPE6-F1
#
_cell.length_a   1.000
_cell.length_b   1.000
_cell.length_c   1.000
_cell.angle_alpha   90.00
_cell.angle_beta   90.00
_cell.angle_gamma   90.00
#
_symmetry.space_group_name_H-M   'P 1'
#
loop_
_entity.id
_entity.type
_entity.pdbx_description
1 polymer ?
#
loop_
_entity_poly.entity_id
_entity_poly.type
_entity_poly.pdbx_seq_one_letter_code
_entity_poly.pdbx_strand_id
1 'polypeptide(L)'
;MVAEVAQAMSPAVAASHYEPMFAFLLRALDVRATAPPALLDHEHEAEQAAVTALVSLTLKLNEVKFKPLFLRLLDWATTVPAAVQLGAAEGAAASSRGRAAQQSRVITLFTVVCGLADKLRSVLVPYFKYLLDLAVSSLTQPAGQAGGAAGGKTPKRKKQKKGEVGSTALAAASTPGQQQQATGEEAGAAGEVLWEAQAWVLRGKVLRALHRCFLYDTVGFVDGDKVARLLPPLVAQLLVAPTPGPCTAAVAQQCAAPDLDASVKLGKRTPKDVYGTATVAVLVQLAVAANSDEHWKPLNRQVLMTTRSGSPRSCCLALEVVAHLVERLREEYLVLLPETIPFLSELLAHPEVAVESRAQDVMRQLEEVSGEKLDQYLKI
;
A
#
# COMPACT_ATOMS: atom_id res chain seq x y z
N MET A 1 1.10 29.21 7.82
CA MET A 1 0.10 30.21 7.39
C MET A 1 -1.22 29.61 6.89
N VAL A 2 -1.33 28.95 5.72
CA VAL A 2 -2.67 28.49 5.22
C VAL A 2 -3.32 27.44 6.12
N ALA A 3 -2.56 26.47 6.64
CA ALA A 3 -3.08 25.48 7.58
C ALA A 3 -3.57 26.12 8.89
N GLU A 4 -2.87 27.13 9.39
CA GLU A 4 -3.26 27.88 10.60
C GLU A 4 -4.54 28.68 10.36
N VAL A 5 -4.67 29.33 9.20
CA VAL A 5 -5.90 30.02 8.80
C VAL A 5 -7.06 29.03 8.68
N ALA A 6 -6.81 27.85 8.08
CA ALA A 6 -7.79 26.76 8.01
C ALA A 6 -8.24 26.27 9.38
N GLN A 7 -7.35 26.27 10.38
CA GLN A 7 -7.67 25.90 11.75
C GLN A 7 -8.37 27.01 12.53
N ALA A 8 -7.97 28.27 12.34
CA ALA A 8 -8.50 29.42 13.08
C ALA A 8 -9.86 29.93 12.57
N MET A 9 -10.24 29.66 11.31
CA MET A 9 -11.51 30.17 10.76
C MET A 9 -12.75 29.67 11.50
N SER A 10 -13.80 30.46 11.57
CA SER A 10 -15.09 30.00 12.10
C SER A 10 -15.82 29.07 11.11
N PRO A 11 -16.70 28.17 11.57
CA PRO A 11 -17.50 27.31 10.68
C PRO A 11 -18.37 28.10 9.70
N ALA A 12 -18.87 29.26 10.10
CA ALA A 12 -19.68 30.13 9.23
C ALA A 12 -18.85 30.68 8.05
N VAL A 13 -17.63 31.15 8.31
CA VAL A 13 -16.71 31.64 7.27
C VAL A 13 -16.29 30.49 6.35
N ALA A 14 -15.95 29.33 6.92
CA ALA A 14 -15.63 28.12 6.16
C ALA A 14 -16.78 27.75 5.21
N ALA A 15 -18.01 27.72 5.71
CA ALA A 15 -19.19 27.37 4.95
C ALA A 15 -19.48 28.34 3.78
N SER A 16 -19.06 29.61 3.87
CA SER A 16 -19.24 30.62 2.82
C SER A 16 -18.13 30.62 1.77
N HIS A 17 -16.91 30.23 2.14
CA HIS A 17 -15.72 30.35 1.28
C HIS A 17 -15.03 29.01 0.97
N TYR A 18 -15.66 27.87 1.28
CA TYR A 18 -15.04 26.56 1.09
C TYR A 18 -14.63 26.27 -0.36
N GLU A 19 -15.33 26.79 -1.37
CA GLU A 19 -15.03 26.49 -2.78
C GLU A 19 -13.70 27.09 -3.26
N PRO A 20 -13.45 28.40 -3.14
CA PRO A 20 -12.14 28.97 -3.43
C PRO A 20 -11.01 28.33 -2.63
N MET A 21 -11.27 28.04 -1.35
CA MET A 21 -10.29 27.40 -0.48
C MET A 21 -9.96 25.99 -0.93
N PHE A 22 -10.97 25.19 -1.27
CA PHE A 22 -10.78 23.84 -1.79
C PHE A 22 -10.04 23.85 -3.12
N ALA A 23 -10.35 24.78 -4.02
CA ALA A 23 -9.62 24.93 -5.29
C ALA A 23 -8.13 25.28 -5.08
N PHE A 24 -7.84 26.15 -4.11
CA PHE A 24 -6.46 26.44 -3.72
C PHE A 24 -5.77 25.20 -3.12
N LEU A 25 -6.44 24.50 -2.20
CA LEU A 25 -5.88 23.32 -1.55
C LEU A 25 -5.64 22.17 -2.54
N LEU A 26 -6.52 21.96 -3.52
CA LEU A 26 -6.29 20.97 -4.59
C LEU A 26 -5.01 21.25 -5.37
N ARG A 27 -4.69 22.52 -5.64
CA ARG A 27 -3.40 22.88 -6.28
C ARG A 27 -2.21 22.62 -5.37
N ALA A 28 -2.35 22.89 -4.07
CA ALA A 28 -1.30 22.62 -3.10
C ALA A 28 -1.05 21.11 -2.91
N LEU A 29 -2.10 20.29 -2.99
CA LEU A 29 -2.02 18.82 -2.91
C LEU A 29 -1.37 18.20 -4.15
N ASP A 30 -1.33 18.90 -5.28
CA ASP A 30 -0.69 18.44 -6.52
C ASP A 30 0.84 18.63 -6.50
N VAL A 31 1.42 19.11 -5.39
CA VAL A 31 2.87 19.39 -5.28
C VAL A 31 3.71 18.18 -5.65
N ARG A 32 3.32 16.96 -5.27
CA ARG A 32 4.03 15.72 -5.63
C ARG A 32 4.04 15.42 -7.13
N ALA A 33 3.07 15.93 -7.88
CA ALA A 33 2.99 15.74 -9.32
C ALA A 33 3.62 16.90 -10.11
N THR A 34 3.65 18.11 -9.53
CA THR A 34 4.03 19.34 -10.24
C THR A 34 5.11 20.17 -9.54
N ALA A 35 5.82 19.61 -8.56
CA ALA A 35 6.81 20.35 -7.77
C ALA A 35 7.87 21.00 -8.67
N PRO A 36 8.07 22.32 -8.58
CA PRO A 36 9.23 22.94 -9.20
C PRO A 36 10.51 22.49 -8.48
N PRO A 37 11.68 22.55 -9.15
CA PRO A 37 12.95 22.09 -8.57
C PRO A 37 13.28 22.69 -7.20
N ALA A 38 12.86 23.94 -6.96
CA ALA A 38 13.08 24.64 -5.69
C ALA A 38 12.27 24.09 -4.51
N LEU A 39 11.26 23.25 -4.75
CA LEU A 39 10.39 22.66 -3.73
C LEU A 39 10.68 21.18 -3.46
N LEU A 40 11.61 20.55 -4.18
CA LEU A 40 11.87 19.10 -4.07
C LEU A 40 12.26 18.68 -2.64
N ASP A 41 13.07 19.50 -1.96
CA ASP A 41 13.53 19.21 -0.59
C ASP A 41 12.41 19.38 0.47
N HIS A 42 11.35 20.13 0.15
CA HIS A 42 10.25 20.46 1.05
C HIS A 42 8.89 19.92 0.57
N GLU A 43 8.88 19.06 -0.44
CA GLU A 43 7.66 18.56 -1.08
C GLU A 43 6.74 17.88 -0.06
N HIS A 44 7.33 17.03 0.79
CA HIS A 44 6.59 16.30 1.81
C HIS A 44 5.98 17.22 2.87
N GLU A 45 6.73 18.23 3.32
CA GLU A 45 6.26 19.20 4.32
C GLU A 45 5.11 20.05 3.77
N ALA A 46 5.22 20.49 2.51
CA ALA A 46 4.18 21.22 1.81
C ALA A 46 2.91 20.36 1.62
N GLU A 47 3.06 19.09 1.21
CA GLU A 47 1.95 18.14 1.08
C GLU A 47 1.25 17.95 2.44
N GLN A 48 2.00 17.70 3.52
CA GLN A 48 1.43 17.51 4.86
C GLN A 48 0.70 18.75 5.37
N ALA A 49 1.22 19.95 5.10
CA ALA A 49 0.54 21.21 5.45
C ALA A 49 -0.78 21.37 4.68
N ALA A 50 -0.81 21.02 3.39
CA ALA A 50 -2.01 21.05 2.57
C ALA A 50 -3.06 20.01 3.03
N VAL A 51 -2.62 18.79 3.35
CA VAL A 51 -3.47 17.74 3.93
C VAL A 51 -4.09 18.21 5.24
N THR A 52 -3.29 18.75 6.14
CA THR A 52 -3.74 19.26 7.44
C THR A 52 -4.76 20.37 7.29
N ALA A 53 -4.54 21.30 6.35
CA ALA A 53 -5.46 22.38 6.03
C ALA A 53 -6.79 21.85 5.47
N LEU A 54 -6.74 20.88 4.54
CA LEU A 54 -7.93 20.27 3.96
C LEU A 54 -8.75 19.51 5.00
N VAL A 55 -8.11 18.68 5.82
CA VAL A 55 -8.79 17.99 6.93
C VAL A 55 -9.45 19.02 7.85
N SER A 56 -8.73 20.07 8.26
CA SER A 56 -9.28 21.13 9.12
C SER A 56 -10.48 21.86 8.50
N LEU A 57 -10.45 22.10 7.18
CA LEU A 57 -11.58 22.68 6.44
C LEU A 57 -12.78 21.73 6.46
N THR A 58 -12.58 20.44 6.17
CA THR A 58 -13.69 19.47 6.10
C THR A 58 -14.42 19.28 7.43
N LEU A 59 -13.71 19.37 8.56
CA LEU A 59 -14.30 19.30 9.90
C LEU A 59 -15.26 20.46 10.21
N LYS A 60 -15.22 21.54 9.41
CA LYS A 60 -16.08 22.73 9.56
C LYS A 60 -17.26 22.73 8.60
N LEU A 61 -17.35 21.72 7.73
CA LEU A 61 -18.41 21.59 6.75
C LEU A 61 -19.45 20.58 7.23
N ASN A 62 -20.70 20.77 6.80
CA ASN A 62 -21.73 19.76 6.94
C ASN A 62 -21.60 18.70 5.83
N GLU A 63 -22.31 17.59 5.99
CA GLU A 63 -22.24 16.47 5.05
C GLU A 63 -22.66 16.85 3.62
N VAL A 64 -23.63 17.76 3.49
CA VAL A 64 -24.14 18.28 2.22
C VAL A 64 -23.02 18.93 1.40
N LYS A 65 -22.11 19.66 2.05
CA LYS A 65 -20.96 20.30 1.39
C LYS A 65 -19.75 19.37 1.32
N PHE A 66 -19.54 18.54 2.34
CA PHE A 66 -18.40 17.62 2.40
C PHE A 66 -18.44 16.57 1.28
N LYS A 67 -19.60 15.92 1.04
CA LYS A 67 -19.69 14.84 0.06
C LYS A 67 -19.31 15.26 -1.37
N PRO A 68 -19.81 16.39 -1.92
CA PRO A 68 -19.36 16.90 -3.22
C PRO A 68 -17.86 17.19 -3.27
N LEU A 69 -17.28 17.77 -2.19
CA LEU A 69 -15.84 18.02 -2.15
C LEU A 69 -15.02 16.73 -2.13
N PHE A 70 -15.46 15.73 -1.38
CA PHE A 70 -14.80 14.42 -1.34
C PHE A 70 -14.83 13.75 -2.71
N LEU A 71 -15.96 13.79 -3.41
CA LEU A 71 -16.07 13.24 -4.77
C LEU A 71 -15.22 14.02 -5.77
N ARG A 72 -15.14 15.35 -5.64
CA ARG A 72 -14.23 16.17 -6.46
C ARG A 72 -12.75 15.88 -6.19
N LEU A 73 -12.38 15.58 -4.94
CA LEU A 73 -11.02 15.16 -4.58
C LEU A 73 -10.70 13.80 -5.20
N LEU A 74 -11.65 12.85 -5.14
CA LEU A 74 -11.50 11.54 -5.76
C LEU A 74 -11.38 11.65 -7.29
N ASP A 75 -12.24 12.45 -7.92
CA ASP A 75 -12.18 12.74 -9.36
C ASP A 75 -10.84 13.36 -9.73
N TRP A 76 -10.40 14.41 -9.03
CA TRP A 76 -9.08 15.01 -9.23
C TRP A 76 -7.94 13.98 -9.16
N ALA A 77 -7.97 13.06 -8.19
CA ALA A 77 -6.93 12.05 -8.03
C ALA A 77 -6.97 10.95 -9.10
N THR A 78 -8.15 10.63 -9.62
CA THR A 78 -8.34 9.56 -10.61
C THR A 78 -8.34 10.04 -12.06
N THR A 79 -8.51 11.35 -12.28
CA THR A 79 -8.42 11.95 -13.62
C THR A 79 -7.02 11.78 -14.20
N VAL A 80 -6.95 11.11 -15.35
CA VAL A 80 -5.78 11.18 -16.22
C VAL A 80 -5.92 12.47 -17.04
N PRO A 81 -4.95 13.40 -17.01
CA PRO A 81 -5.02 14.63 -17.79
C PRO A 81 -5.35 14.33 -19.27
N ALA A 82 -6.31 15.05 -19.84
CA ALA A 82 -6.85 14.81 -21.19
C ALA A 82 -5.80 14.77 -22.32
N ALA A 83 -4.61 15.34 -22.10
CA ALA A 83 -3.46 15.22 -22.99
C ALA A 83 -3.02 13.77 -23.28
N VAL A 84 -3.43 12.80 -22.45
CA VAL A 84 -3.17 11.37 -22.64
C VAL A 84 -4.32 10.64 -23.37
N GLN A 85 -5.55 11.18 -23.34
CA GLN A 85 -6.74 10.54 -23.92
C GLN A 85 -6.93 10.89 -25.40
N LEU A 86 -6.58 12.11 -25.79
CA LEU A 86 -6.48 12.50 -27.19
C LEU A 86 -5.07 12.12 -27.63
N GLY A 87 -4.93 11.10 -28.47
CA GLY A 87 -3.64 10.65 -29.03
C GLY A 87 -2.97 11.70 -29.93
N ALA A 88 -2.73 12.89 -29.39
CA ALA A 88 -2.06 13.99 -30.03
C ALA A 88 -0.56 13.75 -29.95
N ALA A 89 -0.03 13.00 -30.92
CA ALA A 89 1.35 13.00 -31.43
C ALA A 89 2.56 12.92 -30.46
N GLU A 90 2.37 12.94 -29.14
CA GLU A 90 3.44 12.85 -28.14
C GLU A 90 3.46 11.43 -27.60
N GLY A 91 4.54 10.69 -27.91
CA GLY A 91 4.64 9.24 -27.76
C GLY A 91 4.57 8.70 -26.33
N ALA A 92 5.01 7.45 -26.15
CA ALA A 92 4.92 6.66 -24.90
C ALA A 92 5.36 7.40 -23.61
N ALA A 93 6.25 8.39 -23.73
CA ALA A 93 6.74 9.22 -22.61
C ALA A 93 5.69 10.19 -22.02
N ALA A 94 4.76 10.73 -22.82
CA ALA A 94 3.68 11.57 -22.30
C ALA A 94 2.67 10.73 -21.49
N SER A 95 2.39 9.53 -21.99
CA SER A 95 1.54 8.54 -21.32
C SER A 95 2.16 7.98 -20.03
N SER A 96 3.48 7.82 -19.94
CA SER A 96 4.14 7.43 -18.69
C SER A 96 4.14 8.57 -17.66
N ARG A 97 4.42 9.80 -18.08
CA ARG A 97 4.37 10.99 -17.21
C ARG A 97 2.97 11.24 -16.64
N GLY A 98 1.93 11.09 -17.46
CA GLY A 98 0.55 11.21 -17.02
C GLY A 98 0.16 10.17 -15.96
N ARG A 99 0.62 8.92 -16.12
CA ARG A 99 0.40 7.86 -15.12
C ARG A 99 1.16 8.11 -13.82
N ALA A 100 2.40 8.59 -13.90
CA ALA A 100 3.17 8.96 -12.70
C ALA A 100 2.50 10.11 -11.92
N ALA A 101 2.04 11.15 -12.62
CA ALA A 101 1.28 12.24 -12.00
C ALA A 101 -0.01 11.74 -11.34
N GLN A 102 -0.76 10.85 -12.01
CA GLN A 102 -1.95 10.24 -11.43
C GLN A 102 -1.60 9.43 -10.16
N GLN A 103 -0.53 8.62 -10.20
CA GLN A 103 -0.09 7.85 -9.03
C GLN A 103 0.28 8.76 -7.86
N SER A 104 1.01 9.85 -8.10
CA SER A 104 1.29 10.89 -7.12
C SER A 104 0.02 11.44 -6.47
N ARG A 105 -1.01 11.77 -7.27
CA ARG A 105 -2.28 12.28 -6.74
C ARG A 105 -3.04 11.24 -5.93
N VAL A 106 -3.01 9.97 -6.33
CA VAL A 106 -3.64 8.87 -5.59
C VAL A 106 -2.93 8.64 -4.24
N ILE A 107 -1.61 8.78 -4.18
CA ILE A 107 -0.87 8.80 -2.90
C ILE A 107 -1.41 9.91 -2.00
N THR A 108 -1.50 11.14 -2.52
CA THR A 108 -2.02 12.28 -1.77
C THR A 108 -3.47 12.07 -1.33
N LEU A 109 -4.32 11.51 -2.20
CA LEU A 109 -5.70 11.13 -1.85
C LEU A 109 -5.74 10.21 -0.64
N PHE A 110 -4.99 9.11 -0.63
CA PHE A 110 -4.99 8.20 0.51
C PHE A 110 -4.34 8.81 1.76
N THR A 111 -3.39 9.74 1.62
CA THR A 111 -2.89 10.54 2.75
C THR A 111 -4.00 11.40 3.35
N VAL A 112 -4.79 12.10 2.52
CA VAL A 112 -5.97 12.87 2.97
C VAL A 112 -7.00 11.96 3.62
N VAL A 113 -7.31 10.81 3.00
CA VAL A 113 -8.28 9.84 3.55
C VAL A 113 -7.85 9.33 4.92
N CYS A 114 -6.56 9.05 5.14
CA CYS A 114 -6.05 8.68 6.46
C CYS A 114 -6.28 9.80 7.49
N GLY A 115 -5.95 11.05 7.13
CA GLY A 115 -6.14 12.21 8.00
C GLY A 115 -7.61 12.50 8.30
N LEU A 116 -8.50 12.32 7.31
CA LEU A 116 -9.95 12.41 7.50
C LEU A 116 -10.45 11.30 8.42
N ALA A 117 -9.99 10.06 8.23
CA ALA A 117 -10.43 8.93 9.05
C ALA A 117 -10.01 9.08 10.51
N ASP A 118 -8.84 9.66 10.78
CA ASP A 118 -8.37 9.93 12.14
C ASP A 118 -9.25 10.94 12.88
N LYS A 119 -9.89 11.87 12.16
CA LYS A 119 -10.74 12.93 12.73
C LYS A 119 -12.23 12.61 12.70
N LEU A 120 -12.72 12.05 11.60
CA LEU A 120 -14.14 11.74 11.36
C LEU A 120 -14.52 10.31 11.81
N ARG A 121 -13.55 9.39 11.88
CA ARG A 121 -13.75 7.98 12.28
C ARG A 121 -14.90 7.33 11.52
N SER A 122 -15.92 6.83 12.23
CA SER A 122 -17.07 6.11 11.66
C SER A 122 -17.86 6.95 10.64
N VAL A 123 -17.84 8.28 10.74
CA VAL A 123 -18.50 9.18 9.78
C VAL A 123 -17.89 9.05 8.38
N LEU A 124 -16.59 8.74 8.27
CA LEU A 124 -15.94 8.57 6.97
C LEU A 124 -16.13 7.16 6.38
N VAL A 125 -16.39 6.14 7.21
CA VAL A 125 -16.44 4.74 6.76
C VAL A 125 -17.37 4.51 5.55
N PRO A 126 -18.59 5.07 5.47
CA PRO A 126 -19.46 4.92 4.30
C PRO A 126 -18.87 5.45 2.98
N TYR A 127 -17.89 6.35 3.04
CA TYR A 127 -17.23 6.92 1.86
C TYR A 127 -16.16 5.99 1.28
N PHE A 128 -15.71 4.97 2.02
CA PHE A 128 -14.77 3.98 1.49
C PHE A 128 -15.35 3.20 0.31
N LYS A 129 -16.68 3.15 0.13
CA LYS A 129 -17.29 2.53 -1.08
C LYS A 129 -16.79 3.13 -2.38
N TYR A 130 -16.44 4.42 -2.40
CA TYR A 130 -15.90 5.08 -3.58
C TYR A 130 -14.39 4.81 -3.77
N LEU A 131 -13.74 4.26 -2.75
CA LEU A 131 -12.29 4.01 -2.72
C LEU A 131 -11.91 2.54 -2.90
N LEU A 132 -12.83 1.59 -2.69
CA LEU A 132 -12.50 0.15 -2.70
C LEU A 132 -11.88 -0.30 -4.02
N ASP A 133 -12.44 0.12 -5.15
CA ASP A 133 -11.92 -0.23 -6.48
C ASP A 133 -10.48 0.27 -6.66
N LEU A 134 -10.24 1.51 -6.24
CA LEU A 134 -8.94 2.14 -6.31
C LEU A 134 -7.93 1.48 -5.35
N ALA A 135 -8.37 1.11 -4.15
CA ALA A 135 -7.56 0.39 -3.16
C ALA A 135 -7.14 -0.99 -3.69
N VAL A 136 -8.09 -1.78 -4.20
CA VAL A 136 -7.81 -3.11 -4.78
C VAL A 136 -6.86 -3.00 -5.98
N SER A 137 -7.10 -2.04 -6.88
CA SER A 137 -6.22 -1.80 -8.02
C SER A 137 -4.79 -1.46 -7.56
N SER A 138 -4.65 -0.58 -6.58
CA SER A 138 -3.36 -0.14 -6.04
C SER A 138 -2.57 -1.27 -5.35
N LEU A 139 -3.26 -2.19 -4.67
CA LEU A 139 -2.64 -3.36 -4.02
C LEU A 139 -2.23 -4.45 -5.03
N THR A 140 -2.94 -4.56 -6.15
CA THR A 140 -2.74 -5.64 -7.14
C THR A 140 -1.73 -5.28 -8.23
N GLN A 141 -1.49 -3.99 -8.50
CA GLN A 141 -0.52 -3.58 -9.51
C GLN A 141 0.88 -4.11 -9.16
N PRO A 142 1.58 -4.80 -10.08
CA PRO A 142 2.95 -5.25 -9.86
C PRO A 142 3.89 -4.05 -9.70
N ALA A 143 4.76 -4.08 -8.69
CA ALA A 143 5.68 -2.96 -8.39
C ALA A 143 6.72 -2.73 -9.51
N GLY A 144 6.94 -3.72 -10.37
CA GLY A 144 8.01 -3.73 -11.38
C GLY A 144 7.59 -4.18 -12.78
N GLN A 145 6.35 -3.94 -13.23
CA GLN A 145 6.00 -4.09 -14.66
C GLN A 145 5.43 -2.79 -15.21
N ALA A 146 6.31 -1.81 -15.45
CA ALA A 146 6.03 -0.78 -16.42
C ALA A 146 6.17 -1.40 -17.82
N GLY A 147 5.06 -1.65 -18.52
CA GLY A 147 5.08 -1.92 -19.97
C GLY A 147 4.66 -3.31 -20.45
N GLY A 148 3.55 -3.85 -19.96
CA GLY A 148 2.90 -5.02 -20.56
C GLY A 148 1.42 -4.77 -20.78
N ALA A 149 1.06 -4.07 -21.87
CA ALA A 149 -0.32 -4.06 -22.34
C ALA A 149 -0.74 -5.50 -22.71
N ALA A 150 -1.98 -5.84 -22.38
CA ALA A 150 -2.60 -7.10 -22.74
C ALA A 150 -2.52 -7.39 -24.25
N GLY A 151 -2.23 -8.65 -24.59
CA GLY A 151 -2.53 -9.23 -25.90
C GLY A 151 -1.37 -9.23 -26.91
N GLY A 152 -0.77 -10.40 -27.15
CA GLY A 152 0.11 -10.59 -28.30
C GLY A 152 0.97 -11.84 -28.22
N LYS A 153 0.55 -12.90 -28.93
CA LYS A 153 1.29 -14.15 -29.13
C LYS A 153 2.76 -13.89 -29.50
N THR A 154 3.70 -14.48 -28.78
CA THR A 154 5.12 -14.54 -29.16
C THR A 154 5.32 -15.27 -30.50
N PRO A 155 6.00 -14.71 -31.51
CA PRO A 155 6.60 -15.51 -32.57
C PRO A 155 8.09 -15.72 -32.30
N LYS A 156 8.49 -17.00 -32.24
CA LYS A 156 9.87 -17.47 -32.30
C LYS A 156 10.56 -17.04 -33.61
N ARG A 157 11.76 -16.44 -33.55
CA ARG A 157 12.80 -16.53 -34.60
C ARG A 157 14.18 -16.57 -33.91
N LYS A 158 14.84 -17.71 -33.84
CA LYS A 158 15.71 -18.39 -34.84
C LYS A 158 17.06 -17.68 -35.06
N LYS A 159 18.07 -18.31 -34.45
CA LYS A 159 19.53 -18.13 -34.45
C LYS A 159 20.18 -18.07 -35.84
N GLN A 160 21.11 -17.12 -36.06
CA GLN A 160 22.19 -17.16 -37.07
C GLN A 160 23.25 -16.07 -36.72
N LYS A 161 24.43 -16.37 -36.17
CA LYS A 161 25.73 -16.86 -36.72
C LYS A 161 26.58 -15.83 -37.54
N LYS A 162 27.50 -15.16 -36.81
CA LYS A 162 28.98 -14.99 -36.97
C LYS A 162 29.64 -14.62 -38.33
N GLY A 163 30.56 -13.65 -38.26
CA GLY A 163 31.78 -13.42 -39.10
C GLY A 163 32.44 -12.09 -38.69
N GLU A 164 33.58 -12.05 -37.97
CA GLU A 164 35.00 -11.94 -38.46
C GLU A 164 35.27 -10.78 -39.44
N VAL A 165 36.38 -10.01 -39.51
CA VAL A 165 37.60 -9.62 -38.74
C VAL A 165 38.29 -8.55 -39.64
N GLY A 166 39.05 -7.58 -39.10
CA GLY A 166 40.09 -6.82 -39.83
C GLY A 166 40.04 -5.29 -39.65
N SER A 167 40.75 -4.71 -38.68
CA SER A 167 42.11 -4.12 -38.79
C SER A 167 42.21 -2.86 -39.67
N THR A 168 42.51 -1.69 -39.07
CA THR A 168 43.78 -0.93 -39.23
C THR A 168 43.80 0.33 -38.34
N ALA A 169 44.99 0.92 -38.23
CA ALA A 169 45.57 1.70 -37.14
C ALA A 169 45.44 3.24 -37.24
N LEU A 170 45.60 3.88 -36.06
CA LEU A 170 46.29 5.15 -35.73
C LEU A 170 45.86 6.49 -36.38
N ALA A 171 45.41 7.43 -35.52
CA ALA A 171 46.15 8.64 -35.09
C ALA A 171 45.28 9.91 -34.93
N ALA A 172 45.73 10.78 -34.00
CA ALA A 172 45.49 12.22 -33.87
C ALA A 172 44.32 12.73 -33.00
N ALA A 173 44.65 12.95 -31.73
CA ALA A 173 44.58 14.23 -30.99
C ALA A 173 43.32 15.14 -30.98
N SER A 174 43.06 15.60 -29.75
CA SER A 174 42.47 16.88 -29.30
C SER A 174 40.95 17.11 -29.43
N THR A 175 40.23 17.09 -28.29
CA THR A 175 39.73 18.27 -27.54
C THR A 175 38.70 17.82 -26.47
N PRO A 176 38.72 18.36 -25.23
CA PRO A 176 37.74 18.02 -24.20
C PRO A 176 36.47 18.88 -24.35
N GLY A 177 35.33 18.21 -24.45
CA GLY A 177 34.01 18.83 -24.54
C GLY A 177 32.91 17.80 -24.33
N GLN A 178 32.96 17.06 -23.23
CA GLN A 178 31.86 16.18 -22.83
C GLN A 178 30.78 17.02 -22.13
N GLN A 179 29.86 17.59 -22.91
CA GLN A 179 28.48 17.63 -22.47
C GLN A 179 28.00 16.17 -22.49
N GLN A 180 27.94 15.56 -21.31
CA GLN A 180 27.28 14.27 -21.12
C GLN A 180 25.81 14.44 -21.51
N GLN A 181 25.49 14.07 -22.75
CA GLN A 181 24.16 13.58 -23.08
C GLN A 181 23.96 12.33 -22.23
N ALA A 182 23.23 12.46 -21.12
CA ALA A 182 22.69 11.31 -20.41
C ALA A 182 21.93 10.48 -21.45
N THR A 183 22.45 9.29 -21.74
CA THR A 183 21.87 8.36 -22.69
C THR A 183 20.44 8.06 -22.22
N GLY A 184 19.47 8.01 -23.14
CA GLY A 184 18.05 7.84 -22.79
C GLY A 184 17.74 6.58 -21.96
N GLU A 185 18.68 5.63 -21.87
CA GLU A 185 18.62 4.48 -20.98
C GLU A 185 18.77 4.84 -19.48
N GLU A 186 19.64 5.78 -19.11
CA GLU A 186 19.84 6.18 -17.70
C GLU A 186 18.63 6.95 -17.16
N ALA A 187 18.04 7.82 -17.99
CA ALA A 187 16.82 8.55 -17.65
C ALA A 187 15.60 7.61 -17.55
N GLY A 188 15.55 6.55 -18.37
CA GLY A 188 14.53 5.51 -18.28
C GLY A 188 14.62 4.70 -17.00
N ALA A 189 15.83 4.24 -16.64
CA ALA A 189 16.08 3.49 -15.42
C ALA A 189 15.77 4.30 -14.14
N ALA A 190 16.16 5.58 -14.10
CA ALA A 190 15.82 6.47 -12.98
C ALA A 190 14.30 6.67 -12.84
N GLY A 191 13.57 6.77 -13.96
CA GLY A 191 12.11 6.87 -13.97
C GLY A 191 11.40 5.60 -13.47
N GLU A 192 11.90 4.42 -13.82
CA GLU A 192 11.36 3.14 -13.33
C GLU A 192 11.55 2.96 -11.83
N VAL A 193 12.73 3.33 -11.30
CA VAL A 193 13.03 3.27 -9.86
C VAL A 193 12.10 4.20 -9.04
N LEU A 194 11.84 5.41 -9.55
CA LEU A 194 10.92 6.35 -8.90
C LEU A 194 9.48 5.85 -8.93
N TRP A 195 9.03 5.26 -10.04
CA TRP A 195 7.70 4.65 -10.16
C TRP A 195 7.52 3.48 -9.18
N GLU A 196 8.51 2.58 -9.08
CA GLU A 196 8.46 1.48 -8.13
C GLU A 196 8.37 1.99 -6.68
N ALA A 197 9.18 2.99 -6.34
CA ALA A 197 9.14 3.62 -5.01
C ALA A 197 7.75 4.24 -4.72
N GLN A 198 7.16 4.96 -5.67
CA GLN A 198 5.81 5.53 -5.51
C GLN A 198 4.72 4.46 -5.41
N ALA A 199 4.82 3.37 -6.17
CA ALA A 199 3.90 2.24 -6.06
C ALA A 199 3.92 1.63 -4.65
N TRP A 200 5.10 1.50 -4.06
CA TRP A 200 5.27 1.06 -2.68
C TRP A 200 4.68 2.06 -1.68
N VAL A 201 4.96 3.36 -1.83
CA VAL A 201 4.35 4.38 -0.97
C VAL A 201 2.83 4.32 -1.03
N LEU A 202 2.27 4.21 -2.24
CA LEU A 202 0.83 4.08 -2.45
C LEU A 202 0.25 2.87 -1.71
N ARG A 203 0.85 1.68 -1.85
CA ARG A 203 0.39 0.49 -1.11
C ARG A 203 0.35 0.72 0.40
N GLY A 204 1.39 1.36 0.95
CA GLY A 204 1.45 1.68 2.38
C GLY A 204 0.31 2.61 2.81
N LYS A 205 0.02 3.66 2.02
CA LYS A 205 -1.10 4.57 2.29
C LYS A 205 -2.46 3.87 2.18
N VAL A 206 -2.63 2.97 1.22
CA VAL A 206 -3.85 2.17 1.03
C VAL A 206 -4.09 1.23 2.21
N LEU A 207 -3.07 0.47 2.61
CA LEU A 207 -3.14 -0.41 3.80
C LEU A 207 -3.54 0.39 5.04
N ARG A 208 -2.90 1.54 5.27
CA ARG A 208 -3.21 2.43 6.39
C ARG A 208 -4.66 2.94 6.36
N ALA A 209 -5.17 3.31 5.18
CA ALA A 209 -6.54 3.76 5.01
C ALA A 209 -7.55 2.62 5.25
N LEU A 210 -7.29 1.42 4.72
CA LEU A 210 -8.13 0.24 4.93
C LEU A 210 -8.15 -0.19 6.40
N HIS A 211 -7.00 -0.17 7.09
CA HIS A 211 -6.97 -0.41 8.53
C HIS A 211 -7.91 0.54 9.29
N ARG A 212 -7.87 1.84 8.99
CA ARG A 212 -8.76 2.84 9.62
C ARG A 212 -10.22 2.60 9.28
N CYS A 213 -10.52 2.21 8.04
CA CYS A 213 -11.86 1.82 7.63
C CYS A 213 -12.39 0.70 8.54
N PHE A 214 -11.61 -0.37 8.70
CA PHE A 214 -11.99 -1.53 9.50
C PHE A 214 -12.01 -1.23 11.01
N LEU A 215 -11.10 -0.39 11.49
CA LEU A 215 -11.00 0.01 12.89
C LEU A 215 -12.20 0.85 13.35
N TYR A 216 -12.69 1.72 12.47
CA TYR A 216 -13.79 2.64 12.78
C TYR A 216 -15.13 2.17 12.23
N ASP A 217 -15.23 0.95 11.70
CA ASP A 217 -16.48 0.40 11.20
C ASP A 217 -17.41 0.03 12.34
N THR A 218 -18.34 0.93 12.65
CA THR A 218 -19.43 0.70 13.60
C THR A 218 -20.77 0.50 12.90
N VAL A 219 -20.79 0.54 11.56
CA VAL A 219 -22.03 0.58 10.76
C VAL A 219 -22.23 -0.69 9.94
N GLY A 220 -21.34 -1.67 10.08
CA GLY A 220 -21.37 -2.90 9.28
C GLY A 220 -21.07 -2.63 7.81
N PHE A 221 -20.18 -1.67 7.53
CA PHE A 221 -19.78 -1.36 6.17
C PHE A 221 -19.06 -2.54 5.51
N VAL A 222 -18.20 -3.21 6.27
CA VAL A 222 -17.42 -4.40 5.86
C VAL A 222 -18.33 -5.63 5.92
N ASP A 223 -19.11 -5.83 4.85
CA ASP A 223 -19.91 -7.04 4.64
C ASP A 223 -19.12 -8.16 3.95
N GLY A 224 -19.73 -9.34 3.84
CA GLY A 224 -19.08 -10.52 3.29
C GLY A 224 -18.56 -10.36 1.86
N ASP A 225 -19.29 -9.65 1.00
CA ASP A 225 -18.86 -9.37 -0.37
C ASP A 225 -17.58 -8.51 -0.38
N LYS A 226 -17.51 -7.48 0.47
CA LYS A 226 -16.31 -6.65 0.59
C LYS A 226 -15.15 -7.42 1.21
N VAL A 227 -15.40 -8.26 2.22
CA VAL A 227 -14.36 -9.13 2.80
C VAL A 227 -13.80 -10.07 1.74
N ALA A 228 -14.65 -10.79 1.01
CA ALA A 228 -14.24 -11.70 -0.06
C ALA A 228 -13.44 -11.00 -1.16
N ARG A 229 -13.80 -9.74 -1.47
CA ARG A 229 -13.10 -8.92 -2.47
C ARG A 229 -11.76 -8.38 -1.99
N LEU A 230 -11.65 -7.96 -0.74
CA LEU A 230 -10.44 -7.33 -0.17
C LEU A 230 -9.43 -8.36 0.33
N LEU A 231 -9.87 -9.54 0.74
CA LEU A 231 -9.03 -10.55 1.34
C LEU A 231 -7.88 -11.02 0.42
N PRO A 232 -8.10 -11.43 -0.84
CA PRO A 232 -7.01 -11.91 -1.70
C PRO A 232 -5.89 -10.87 -1.94
N PRO A 233 -6.16 -9.61 -2.33
CA PRO A 233 -5.09 -8.63 -2.53
C PRO A 233 -4.38 -8.24 -1.23
N LEU A 234 -5.04 -8.31 -0.08
CA LEU A 234 -4.42 -8.07 1.23
C LEU A 234 -3.49 -9.23 1.64
N VAL A 235 -3.93 -10.48 1.50
CA VAL A 235 -3.11 -11.66 1.78
C VAL A 235 -1.89 -11.70 0.85
N ALA A 236 -2.06 -11.31 -0.42
CA ALA A 236 -0.95 -11.21 -1.36
C ALA A 236 0.17 -10.26 -0.86
N GLN A 237 -0.15 -9.22 -0.08
CA GLN A 237 0.88 -8.32 0.47
C GLN A 237 1.83 -9.00 1.45
N LEU A 238 1.44 -10.11 2.09
CA LEU A 238 2.34 -10.91 2.93
C LEU A 238 3.52 -11.47 2.14
N LEU A 239 3.32 -11.73 0.83
CA LEU A 239 4.30 -12.34 -0.05
C LEU A 239 5.23 -11.34 -0.73
N VAL A 240 4.84 -10.06 -0.83
CA VAL A 240 5.60 -9.04 -1.55
C VAL A 240 6.43 -8.22 -0.55
N ALA A 241 7.67 -7.90 -0.92
CA ALA A 241 8.56 -7.00 -0.20
C ALA A 241 9.20 -6.00 -1.17
N PRO A 242 9.49 -4.76 -0.74
CA PRO A 242 10.25 -3.83 -1.57
C PRO A 242 11.66 -4.37 -1.81
N THR A 243 12.15 -4.19 -3.04
CA THR A 243 13.53 -4.50 -3.39
C THR A 243 14.46 -3.60 -2.56
N PRO A 244 15.54 -4.14 -1.95
CA PRO A 244 16.53 -3.33 -1.27
C PRO A 244 17.22 -2.40 -2.29
N GLY A 245 17.17 -1.09 -2.05
CA GLY A 245 17.69 -0.10 -2.97
C GLY A 245 17.76 1.31 -2.38
N PRO A 246 18.23 2.29 -3.17
CA PRO A 246 18.45 3.66 -2.70
C PRO A 246 17.15 4.34 -2.24
N CYS A 247 16.00 3.99 -2.83
CA CYS A 247 14.70 4.58 -2.47
C CYS A 247 14.04 3.89 -1.27
N THR A 248 14.50 2.73 -0.81
CA THR A 248 13.83 1.95 0.25
C THR A 248 13.72 2.73 1.56
N ALA A 249 14.73 3.52 1.92
CA ALA A 249 14.70 4.36 3.13
C ALA A 249 13.68 5.51 3.03
N ALA A 250 13.60 6.17 1.87
CA ALA A 250 12.62 7.24 1.63
C ALA A 250 11.19 6.69 1.63
N VAL A 251 10.98 5.53 1.03
CA VAL A 251 9.70 4.80 1.06
C VAL A 251 9.34 4.42 2.50
N ALA A 252 10.31 3.94 3.29
CA ALA A 252 10.13 3.62 4.71
C ALA A 252 9.63 4.82 5.51
N GLN A 253 10.28 5.98 5.35
CA GLN A 253 9.90 7.20 6.05
C GLN A 253 8.49 7.66 5.69
N GLN A 254 8.12 7.62 4.40
CA GLN A 254 6.78 8.03 3.96
C GLN A 254 5.68 7.05 4.36
N CYS A 255 6.01 5.78 4.54
CA CYS A 255 5.06 4.73 4.97
C CYS A 255 4.98 4.55 6.48
N ALA A 256 5.90 5.14 7.24
CA ALA A 256 5.92 5.03 8.69
C ALA A 256 4.55 5.39 9.31
N ALA A 257 4.04 4.49 10.15
CA ALA A 257 2.72 4.60 10.74
C ALA A 257 2.79 4.16 12.21
N PRO A 258 3.36 4.97 13.11
CA PRO A 258 3.60 4.57 14.51
C PRO A 258 2.31 4.19 15.25
N ASP A 259 1.18 4.78 14.87
CA ASP A 259 -0.16 4.43 15.36
C ASP A 259 -0.59 3.01 14.96
N LEU A 260 -0.31 2.63 13.71
CA LEU A 260 -0.60 1.29 13.19
C LEU A 260 0.39 0.26 13.76
N ASP A 261 1.68 0.61 13.83
CA ASP A 261 2.72 -0.23 14.38
C ASP A 261 2.51 -0.51 15.88
N ALA A 262 1.83 0.38 16.60
CA ALA A 262 1.46 0.16 17.99
C ALA A 262 0.25 -0.80 18.16
N SER A 263 -0.55 -1.03 17.11
CA SER A 263 -1.76 -1.87 17.19
C SER A 263 -1.45 -3.37 17.27
N VAL A 264 -0.25 -3.76 16.82
CA VAL A 264 0.20 -5.15 16.64
C VAL A 264 1.63 -5.26 17.17
N LYS A 265 1.91 -6.29 17.96
CA LYS A 265 3.25 -6.55 18.52
C LYS A 265 3.83 -7.80 17.89
N LEU A 266 4.68 -7.59 16.88
CA LEU A 266 5.38 -8.69 16.22
C LEU A 266 6.35 -9.39 17.16
N GLY A 267 6.49 -10.71 16.98
CA GLY A 267 7.43 -11.56 17.70
C GLY A 267 8.88 -11.11 17.55
N LYS A 268 9.71 -11.43 18.55
CA LYS A 268 11.11 -10.96 18.64
C LYS A 268 11.97 -11.32 17.44
N ARG A 269 11.70 -12.48 16.82
CA ARG A 269 12.47 -13.03 15.69
C ARG A 269 11.81 -12.77 14.33
N THR A 270 10.67 -12.10 14.32
CA THR A 270 9.94 -11.76 13.09
C THR A 270 10.63 -10.58 12.41
N PRO A 271 10.98 -10.69 11.12
CA PRO A 271 11.54 -9.58 10.36
C PRO A 271 10.59 -8.37 10.40
N LYS A 272 11.04 -7.27 11.01
CA LYS A 272 10.32 -5.99 11.02
C LYS A 272 10.69 -5.22 9.76
N ASP A 273 9.80 -5.24 8.79
CA ASP A 273 9.89 -4.34 7.66
C ASP A 273 8.76 -3.32 7.69
N VAL A 274 8.87 -2.34 6.81
CA VAL A 274 7.96 -1.19 6.70
C VAL A 274 6.51 -1.62 6.44
N TYR A 275 6.31 -2.77 5.77
CA TYR A 275 5.01 -3.19 5.24
C TYR A 275 4.38 -4.36 5.97
N GLY A 276 5.18 -5.23 6.58
CA GLY A 276 4.73 -6.45 7.22
C GLY A 276 3.85 -6.15 8.42
N THR A 277 4.29 -5.25 9.32
CA THR A 277 3.48 -4.83 10.47
C THR A 277 2.13 -4.26 10.03
N ALA A 278 2.14 -3.38 9.02
CA ALA A 278 0.93 -2.78 8.47
C ALA A 278 -0.01 -3.83 7.86
N THR A 279 0.54 -4.80 7.12
CA THR A 279 -0.25 -5.87 6.49
C THR A 279 -0.88 -6.78 7.54
N VAL A 280 -0.11 -7.17 8.56
CA VAL A 280 -0.61 -7.96 9.70
C VAL A 280 -1.75 -7.21 10.40
N ALA A 281 -1.55 -5.94 10.73
CA ALA A 281 -2.56 -5.11 11.38
C ALA A 281 -3.85 -5.00 10.56
N VAL A 282 -3.76 -4.78 9.25
CA VAL A 282 -4.93 -4.70 8.37
C VAL A 282 -5.70 -6.02 8.31
N LEU A 283 -5.01 -7.16 8.17
CA LEU A 283 -5.66 -8.47 8.11
C LEU A 283 -6.33 -8.86 9.43
N VAL A 284 -5.67 -8.59 10.56
CA VAL A 284 -6.25 -8.82 11.89
C VAL A 284 -7.46 -7.92 12.09
N GLN A 285 -7.37 -6.64 11.74
CA GLN A 285 -8.48 -5.70 11.90
C GLN A 285 -9.64 -6.02 10.94
N LEU A 286 -9.36 -6.56 9.74
CA LEU A 286 -10.40 -7.08 8.83
C LEU A 286 -11.17 -8.23 9.47
N ALA A 287 -10.49 -9.17 10.12
CA ALA A 287 -11.14 -10.28 10.80
C ALA A 287 -12.05 -9.81 11.94
N VAL A 288 -11.57 -8.85 12.74
CA VAL A 288 -12.37 -8.24 13.82
C VAL A 288 -13.59 -7.50 13.26
N ALA A 289 -13.43 -6.75 12.16
CA ALA A 289 -14.54 -6.04 11.53
C ALA A 289 -15.57 -6.99 10.87
N ALA A 290 -15.13 -8.11 10.31
CA ALA A 290 -16.01 -9.09 9.68
C ALA A 290 -16.89 -9.85 10.68
N ASN A 291 -16.40 -10.03 11.92
CA ASN A 291 -17.13 -10.57 13.07
C ASN A 291 -18.02 -11.81 12.78
N SER A 292 -17.53 -12.76 11.97
CA SER A 292 -18.29 -13.94 11.56
C SER A 292 -17.37 -15.08 11.11
N ASP A 293 -17.65 -16.29 11.62
CA ASP A 293 -16.98 -17.55 11.28
C ASP A 293 -16.92 -17.83 9.78
N GLU A 294 -17.95 -17.42 9.03
CA GLU A 294 -18.03 -17.60 7.58
C GLU A 294 -16.87 -16.90 6.87
N HIS A 295 -16.43 -15.76 7.40
CA HIS A 295 -15.33 -14.96 6.86
C HIS A 295 -13.98 -15.32 7.48
N TRP A 296 -13.95 -15.77 8.73
CA TRP A 296 -12.71 -16.16 9.40
C TRP A 296 -12.09 -17.42 8.80
N LYS A 297 -12.90 -18.39 8.38
CA LYS A 297 -12.43 -19.62 7.71
C LYS A 297 -11.63 -19.33 6.43
N PRO A 298 -12.16 -18.62 5.41
CA PRO A 298 -11.40 -18.30 4.21
C PRO A 298 -10.19 -17.40 4.49
N LEU A 299 -10.28 -16.49 5.46
CA LEU A 299 -9.15 -15.66 5.88
C LEU A 299 -8.03 -16.51 6.46
N ASN A 300 -8.33 -17.33 7.48
CA ASN A 300 -7.36 -18.20 8.14
C ASN A 300 -6.74 -19.17 7.13
N ARG A 301 -7.56 -19.80 6.28
CA ARG A 301 -7.07 -20.72 5.26
C ARG A 301 -6.10 -20.05 4.28
N GLN A 302 -6.43 -18.86 3.75
CA GLN A 302 -5.54 -18.15 2.83
C GLN A 302 -4.23 -17.73 3.51
N VAL A 303 -4.28 -17.23 4.75
CA VAL A 303 -3.10 -16.89 5.54
C VAL A 303 -2.23 -18.12 5.79
N LEU A 304 -2.82 -19.24 6.23
CA LEU A 304 -2.07 -20.50 6.42
C LEU A 304 -1.44 -21.00 5.12
N MET A 305 -2.10 -20.83 3.96
CA MET A 305 -1.48 -21.20 2.69
C MET A 305 -0.24 -20.36 2.35
N THR A 306 -0.13 -19.12 2.87
CA THR A 306 1.08 -18.31 2.70
C THR A 306 2.27 -18.80 3.53
N THR A 307 2.08 -19.61 4.59
CA THR A 307 3.18 -20.20 5.36
C THR A 307 3.96 -21.25 4.58
N ARG A 308 3.39 -21.74 3.47
CA ARG A 308 4.06 -22.64 2.51
C ARG A 308 4.83 -21.90 1.43
N SER A 309 4.89 -20.57 1.51
CA SER A 309 5.79 -19.81 0.65
C SER A 309 7.24 -20.12 1.03
N GLY A 310 8.15 -20.21 0.05
CA GLY A 310 9.57 -20.49 0.32
C GLY A 310 10.32 -19.33 1.01
N SER A 311 9.62 -18.31 1.52
CA SER A 311 10.19 -17.10 2.09
C SER A 311 9.95 -17.08 3.60
N PRO A 312 11.00 -17.16 4.44
CA PRO A 312 10.85 -17.17 5.89
C PRO A 312 10.16 -15.90 6.42
N ARG A 313 10.35 -14.75 5.75
CA ARG A 313 9.63 -13.50 6.05
C ARG A 313 8.12 -13.71 5.96
N SER A 314 7.65 -14.24 4.84
CA SER A 314 6.23 -14.40 4.57
C SER A 314 5.60 -15.41 5.53
N CYS A 315 6.31 -16.50 5.83
CA CYS A 315 5.89 -17.47 6.84
C CYS A 315 5.77 -16.85 8.24
N CYS A 316 6.77 -16.07 8.66
CA CYS A 316 6.70 -15.37 9.94
C CYS A 316 5.52 -14.39 9.97
N LEU A 317 5.33 -13.55 8.94
CA LEU A 317 4.20 -12.61 8.90
C LEU A 317 2.83 -13.31 8.90
N ALA A 318 2.70 -14.44 8.23
CA ALA A 318 1.49 -15.26 8.26
C ALA A 318 1.23 -15.81 9.68
N LEU A 319 2.27 -16.32 10.34
CA LEU A 319 2.19 -16.74 11.75
C LEU A 319 1.85 -15.58 12.69
N GLU A 320 2.30 -14.36 12.40
CA GLU A 320 1.90 -13.16 13.16
C GLU A 320 0.42 -12.84 13.02
N VAL A 321 -0.14 -12.97 11.81
CA VAL A 321 -1.59 -12.83 11.61
C VAL A 321 -2.31 -13.88 12.46
N VAL A 322 -1.93 -15.16 12.36
CA VAL A 322 -2.54 -16.24 13.15
C VAL A 322 -2.44 -15.96 14.65
N ALA A 323 -1.27 -15.59 15.17
CA ALA A 323 -1.06 -15.26 16.58
C ALA A 323 -2.03 -14.18 17.07
N HIS A 324 -2.17 -13.10 16.29
CA HIS A 324 -3.06 -12.00 16.66
C HIS A 324 -4.54 -12.33 16.46
N LEU A 325 -4.90 -13.22 15.53
CA LEU A 325 -6.26 -13.74 15.44
C LEU A 325 -6.60 -14.56 16.69
N VAL A 326 -5.71 -15.43 17.16
CA VAL A 326 -5.90 -16.18 18.41
C VAL A 326 -6.04 -15.23 19.60
N GLU A 327 -5.22 -14.19 19.67
CA GLU A 327 -5.27 -13.18 20.73
C GLU A 327 -6.56 -12.34 20.73
N ARG A 328 -7.11 -12.04 19.55
CA ARG A 328 -8.28 -11.16 19.40
C ARG A 328 -9.60 -11.92 19.46
N LEU A 329 -9.69 -13.08 18.80
CA LEU A 329 -10.89 -13.91 18.71
C LEU A 329 -11.05 -14.86 19.92
N ARG A 330 -9.94 -15.21 20.60
CA ARG A 330 -9.97 -16.09 21.79
C ARG A 330 -10.72 -17.40 21.50
N GLU A 331 -11.76 -17.72 22.27
CA GLU A 331 -12.55 -18.95 22.14
C GLU A 331 -13.18 -19.11 20.76
N GLU A 332 -13.52 -18.00 20.09
CA GLU A 332 -14.10 -18.03 18.73
C GLU A 332 -13.11 -18.57 17.69
N TYR A 333 -11.79 -18.46 17.96
CA TYR A 333 -10.76 -19.05 17.11
C TYR A 333 -10.79 -20.58 17.10
N LEU A 334 -11.33 -21.23 18.15
CA LEU A 334 -11.28 -22.69 18.28
C LEU A 334 -11.99 -23.43 17.14
N VAL A 335 -12.96 -22.80 16.48
CA VAL A 335 -13.62 -23.34 15.27
C VAL A 335 -12.63 -23.53 14.11
N LEU A 336 -11.54 -22.75 14.10
CA LEU A 336 -10.50 -22.75 13.07
C LEU A 336 -9.33 -23.68 13.41
N LEU A 337 -9.24 -24.12 14.67
CA LEU A 337 -8.14 -24.93 15.21
C LEU A 337 -7.86 -26.20 14.39
N PRO A 338 -8.86 -27.00 13.96
CA PRO A 338 -8.60 -28.21 13.17
C PRO A 338 -7.88 -27.94 11.85
N GLU A 339 -8.12 -26.77 11.24
CA GLU A 339 -7.43 -26.37 10.01
C GLU A 339 -6.02 -25.84 10.27
N THR A 340 -5.78 -25.22 11.44
CA THR A 340 -4.49 -24.62 11.81
C THR A 340 -3.47 -25.67 12.27
N ILE A 341 -3.88 -26.71 13.00
CA ILE A 341 -2.98 -27.72 13.57
C ILE A 341 -2.04 -28.36 12.53
N PRO A 342 -2.51 -28.83 11.35
CA PRO A 342 -1.63 -29.47 10.37
C PRO A 342 -0.55 -28.55 9.80
N PHE A 343 -0.79 -27.23 9.76
CA PHE A 343 0.23 -26.27 9.32
C PHE A 343 1.22 -25.99 10.45
N LEU A 344 0.76 -25.91 11.70
CA LEU A 344 1.67 -25.70 12.82
C LEU A 344 2.59 -26.91 13.01
N SER A 345 2.10 -28.15 12.87
CA SER A 345 2.97 -29.34 12.95
C SER A 345 4.07 -29.33 11.88
N GLU A 346 3.74 -28.92 10.64
CA GLU A 346 4.70 -28.73 9.55
C GLU A 346 5.74 -27.65 9.90
N LEU A 347 5.30 -26.52 10.45
CA LEU A 347 6.16 -25.35 10.76
C LEU A 347 7.02 -25.53 12.01
N LEU A 348 6.63 -26.39 12.94
CA LEU A 348 7.45 -26.77 14.11
C LEU A 348 8.71 -27.57 13.71
N ALA A 349 8.73 -28.15 12.52
CA ALA A 349 9.90 -28.82 11.94
C ALA A 349 10.63 -27.96 10.89
N HIS A 350 10.34 -26.65 10.82
CA HIS A 350 10.88 -25.77 9.80
C HIS A 350 12.39 -25.51 10.01
N PRO A 351 13.22 -25.47 8.94
CA PRO A 351 14.67 -25.30 9.09
C PRO A 351 15.09 -23.91 9.60
N GLU A 352 14.26 -22.89 9.35
CA GLU A 352 14.50 -21.53 9.83
C GLU A 352 14.05 -21.36 11.29
N VAL A 353 15.02 -21.09 12.17
CA VAL A 353 14.84 -20.94 13.63
C VAL A 353 13.84 -19.82 14.00
N ALA A 354 13.73 -18.77 13.19
CA ALA A 354 12.77 -17.69 13.40
C ALA A 354 11.32 -18.17 13.23
N VAL A 355 11.08 -19.00 12.21
CA VAL A 355 9.75 -19.55 11.88
C VAL A 355 9.35 -20.58 12.93
N GLU A 356 10.25 -21.52 13.25
CA GLU A 356 10.03 -22.54 14.28
C GLU A 356 9.68 -21.90 15.64
N SER A 357 10.50 -20.96 16.09
CA SER A 357 10.27 -20.24 17.35
C SER A 357 8.93 -19.52 17.37
N ARG A 358 8.50 -18.95 16.24
CA ARG A 358 7.20 -18.27 16.18
C ARG A 358 6.04 -19.24 16.16
N ALA A 359 6.17 -20.38 15.47
CA ALA A 359 5.18 -21.45 15.48
C ALA A 359 5.00 -22.04 16.89
N GLN A 360 6.09 -22.22 17.65
CA GLN A 360 6.04 -22.63 19.07
C GLN A 360 5.30 -21.60 19.93
N ASP A 361 5.53 -20.31 19.73
CA ASP A 361 4.81 -19.27 20.47
C ASP A 361 3.31 -19.24 20.13
N VAL A 362 2.94 -19.45 18.86
CA VAL A 362 1.53 -19.58 18.45
C VAL A 362 0.89 -20.82 19.05
N MET A 363 1.60 -21.95 19.08
CA MET A 363 1.13 -23.18 19.72
C MET A 363 0.82 -22.93 21.20
N ARG A 364 1.73 -22.29 21.94
CA ARG A 364 1.53 -21.94 23.35
C ARG A 364 0.29 -21.05 23.55
N GLN A 365 0.10 -20.06 22.69
CA GLN A 365 -1.10 -19.19 22.74
C GLN A 365 -2.39 -19.98 22.48
N LEU A 366 -2.37 -20.96 21.58
CA LEU A 366 -3.52 -21.82 21.33
C LEU A 366 -3.83 -22.75 22.50
N GLU A 367 -2.82 -23.33 23.15
CA GLU A 367 -2.99 -24.14 24.36
C GLU A 367 -3.55 -23.32 25.54
N GLU A 368 -3.14 -22.06 25.67
CA GLU A 368 -3.69 -21.12 26.66
C GLU A 368 -5.18 -20.83 26.42
N VAL A 369 -5.60 -20.74 25.15
CA VAL A 369 -7.00 -20.48 24.79
C VAL A 369 -7.86 -21.74 24.83
N SER A 370 -7.32 -22.90 24.44
CA SER A 370 -8.05 -24.18 24.46
C SER A 370 -8.15 -24.78 25.86
N GLY A 371 -7.21 -24.49 26.75
CA GLY A 371 -7.10 -25.11 28.07
C GLY A 371 -6.57 -26.55 28.05
N GLU A 372 -6.16 -27.06 26.88
CA GLU A 372 -5.67 -28.43 26.68
C GLU A 372 -4.30 -28.43 25.99
N LYS A 373 -3.48 -29.44 26.29
CA LYS A 373 -2.21 -29.65 25.58
C LYS A 373 -2.49 -30.16 24.17
N LEU A 374 -2.01 -29.44 23.16
CA LEU A 374 -2.26 -29.76 21.76
C LEU A 374 -1.26 -30.76 21.18
N ASP A 375 -0.24 -31.15 21.95
CA ASP A 375 0.77 -32.18 21.61
C ASP A 375 0.15 -33.50 21.11
N GLN A 376 -1.05 -33.84 21.57
CA GLN A 376 -1.75 -35.07 21.18
C GLN A 376 -2.20 -35.05 19.71
N TYR A 377 -2.51 -33.85 19.19
CA TYR A 377 -2.95 -33.65 17.80
C TYR A 377 -1.78 -33.46 16.82
N LEU A 378 -0.55 -33.27 17.33
CA LEU A 378 0.66 -33.14 16.53
C LEU A 378 1.24 -34.50 16.09
N LYS A 379 0.76 -35.60 16.66
CA LYS A 379 1.14 -36.96 16.27
C LYS A 379 0.30 -37.41 15.08
N ILE A 380 0.66 -36.93 13.89
CA ILE A 380 0.18 -37.49 12.61
C ILE A 380 1.34 -38.16 11.90
#